data_AF-A0A7Y0KNU7-F1
#
_entry.id   AF-A0A7Y0KNU7-F1
#
_cell.length_a   1.000
_cell.length_b   1.000
_cell.length_c   1.000
_cell.angle_alpha   90.00
_cell.angle_beta   90.00
_cell.angle_gamma   90.00
#
_symmetry.space_group_name_H-M   'P 1'
#
loop_
_entity.id
_entity.type
_entity.pdbx_description
1 polymer ?
#
loop_
_entity_poly.entity_id
_entity_poly.type
_entity_poly.pdbx_seq_one_letter_code
_entity_poly.pdbx_strand_id
1 'polypeptide(L)'
;MNSPADRNVLLDRLDGELADLGARLARVRGELGALRSAVPQAPPVPLPAGPGAWSPWVPTPPPPVPVAPPPRPAPPPRPPVARPGPRLPRLTGARLLAVTGAAVTLLGVVLLLVLAASRGWFGPEARVVAGGVVGLVLVGAGVALQRRRTGDGRTVPLADPGPVSLVATGVTALYLTVVAATSLYGLLPTPVALVLALLVAGGGLVLADRWRRHGLALGVVVGAGLLLPFVVASAGALLVALFVVLVVVTLPVAARRGWSSLVAVAVAGAALAGLVAAAATGGAPAWALTASVGGLVIAAAVGAVVLVAAPVADTEADTGADGGRPRHAVVVAGVVLALAVPPVLALAGVLPRPGGAIADVVAVVVLLAVGAVAERGVGRVAATPPLATVAAAAAAVVGIQAVPLALSGAAQGGVFLGVATVLAVVARATRRTGVLVAAGAFGLVGAVLALVRDLSVDVVVDGLPGDRATMLGMAVVGLLLVTTAASLLLALGRLGHLATRNRSAVATAVLGLLGLYGAAGLVVTVALAVSPTRTGFLVGHVLVTISWTALALVLLVRGPRQASVSLPRVLGGVLVVAAVAKLILFDLVALDGLARVAVFLGAGLVLLVAGIRYARWVSAGETVSEGPGKVSGHG
;
A
#
# COMPACT_ATOMS: atom_id res chain seq x y z
N MET A 1 -22.34 -38.20 -27.72
CA MET A 1 -21.60 -37.75 -28.91
C MET A 1 -20.51 -38.76 -29.18
N ASN A 2 -20.80 -39.82 -29.95
CA ASN A 2 -19.88 -40.95 -30.18
C ASN A 2 -20.09 -41.56 -31.57
N SER A 3 -20.33 -40.70 -32.58
CA SER A 3 -20.33 -41.12 -33.99
C SER A 3 -19.00 -40.72 -34.64
N PRO A 4 -18.35 -41.60 -35.42
CA PRO A 4 -17.11 -41.27 -36.14
C PRO A 4 -17.25 -40.06 -37.09
N ALA A 5 -18.47 -39.71 -37.51
CA ALA A 5 -18.74 -38.53 -38.32
C ALA A 5 -18.48 -37.20 -37.57
N ASP A 6 -18.83 -37.11 -36.29
CA ASP A 6 -18.64 -35.89 -35.49
C ASP A 6 -17.15 -35.58 -35.25
N ARG A 7 -16.31 -36.63 -35.18
CA ARG A 7 -14.87 -36.49 -34.98
C ARG A 7 -14.18 -35.90 -36.20
N ASN A 8 -14.61 -36.28 -37.40
CA ASN A 8 -14.03 -35.76 -38.64
C ASN A 8 -14.37 -34.27 -38.83
N VAL A 9 -15.60 -33.85 -38.48
CA VAL A 9 -16.00 -32.44 -38.52
C VAL A 9 -15.19 -31.58 -37.55
N LEU A 10 -14.86 -32.13 -36.38
CA LEU A 10 -14.05 -31.41 -35.37
C LEU A 10 -12.58 -31.29 -35.80
N LEU A 11 -12.04 -32.30 -36.48
CA LEU A 11 -10.69 -32.27 -37.05
C LEU A 11 -10.60 -31.27 -38.21
N ASP A 12 -11.56 -31.26 -39.13
CA ASP A 12 -11.59 -30.28 -40.23
C ASP A 12 -11.72 -28.84 -39.71
N ARG A 13 -12.48 -28.65 -38.62
CA ARG A 13 -12.62 -27.35 -37.96
C ARG A 13 -11.32 -26.91 -37.27
N LEU A 14 -10.63 -27.83 -36.60
CA LEU A 14 -9.33 -27.55 -35.97
C LEU A 14 -8.25 -27.25 -37.02
N ASP A 15 -8.23 -27.97 -38.14
CA ASP A 15 -7.30 -27.70 -39.24
C ASP A 15 -7.56 -26.33 -39.87
N GLY A 16 -8.84 -25.94 -40.02
CA GLY A 16 -9.22 -24.60 -40.45
C GLY A 16 -8.76 -23.48 -39.50
N GLU A 17 -8.92 -23.68 -38.19
CA GLU A 17 -8.47 -22.72 -37.17
C GLU A 17 -6.94 -22.59 -37.12
N LEU A 18 -6.22 -23.71 -37.29
CA LEU A 18 -4.75 -23.71 -37.36
C LEU A 18 -4.24 -23.01 -38.62
N ALA A 19 -4.91 -23.18 -39.76
CA ALA A 19 -4.57 -22.48 -40.99
C ALA A 19 -4.77 -20.96 -40.87
N ASP A 20 -5.87 -20.50 -40.24
CA ASP A 20 -6.12 -19.07 -40.01
C ASP A 20 -5.09 -18.46 -39.06
N LEU A 21 -4.72 -19.17 -37.99
CA LEU A 21 -3.65 -18.75 -37.08
C LEU A 21 -2.29 -18.63 -37.80
N GLY A 22 -1.97 -19.59 -38.68
CA GLY A 22 -0.76 -19.55 -39.51
C GLY A 22 -0.72 -18.32 -40.42
N ALA A 23 -1.84 -18.01 -41.07
CA ALA A 23 -1.96 -16.84 -41.95
C ALA A 23 -1.82 -15.51 -41.18
N ARG A 24 -2.42 -15.40 -39.98
CA ARG A 24 -2.28 -14.22 -39.11
C ARG A 24 -0.85 -14.00 -38.66
N LEU A 25 -0.14 -15.05 -38.25
CA LEU A 25 1.26 -14.96 -37.84
C LEU A 25 2.19 -14.58 -39.01
N ALA A 26 1.90 -15.08 -40.21
CA ALA A 26 2.64 -14.67 -41.42
C ALA A 26 2.46 -13.17 -41.70
N ARG A 27 1.24 -12.64 -41.56
CA ARG A 27 0.94 -11.21 -41.75
C ARG A 27 1.67 -10.33 -40.73
N VAL A 28 1.60 -10.67 -39.44
CA VAL A 28 2.29 -9.90 -38.37
C VAL A 28 3.80 -9.89 -38.56
N ARG A 29 4.39 -11.01 -39.00
CA ARG A 29 5.81 -11.07 -39.32
C ARG A 29 6.18 -10.19 -40.52
N GLY A 30 5.30 -10.10 -41.53
CA GLY A 30 5.46 -9.18 -42.65
C GLY A 30 5.42 -7.71 -42.21
N GLU A 31 4.47 -7.34 -41.37
CA GLU A 31 4.33 -5.97 -40.83
C GLU A 31 5.53 -5.58 -39.96
N LEU A 32 6.04 -6.48 -39.11
CA LEU A 32 7.26 -6.26 -38.33
C LEU A 32 8.50 -6.09 -39.22
N GLY A 33 8.57 -6.84 -40.32
CA GLY A 33 9.60 -6.67 -41.35
C GLY A 33 9.55 -5.29 -41.99
N ALA A 34 8.36 -4.85 -42.40
CA ALA A 34 8.13 -3.55 -43.02
C ALA A 34 8.47 -2.39 -42.07
N LEU A 35 8.07 -2.47 -40.79
CA LEU A 35 8.41 -1.51 -39.74
C LEU A 35 9.92 -1.42 -39.51
N ARG A 36 10.62 -2.56 -39.54
CA ARG A 36 12.08 -2.59 -39.38
C ARG A 36 12.81 -1.93 -40.55
N SER A 37 12.29 -2.09 -41.77
CA SER A 37 12.82 -1.39 -42.96
C SER A 37 12.41 0.09 -43.03
N ALA A 38 11.34 0.49 -42.35
CA ALA A 38 10.85 1.87 -42.31
C ALA A 38 11.53 2.75 -41.26
N VAL A 39 12.46 2.21 -40.44
CA VAL A 39 13.32 3.03 -39.57
C VAL A 39 14.39 3.71 -40.45
N PRO A 40 14.35 5.04 -40.65
CA PRO A 40 15.33 5.71 -41.49
C PRO A 40 16.70 5.70 -40.81
N GLN A 41 17.73 5.24 -41.51
CA GLN A 41 19.10 5.55 -41.09
C GLN A 41 19.31 7.05 -41.28
N ALA A 42 19.59 7.76 -40.19
CA ALA A 42 19.84 9.19 -40.23
C ALA A 42 21.06 9.50 -41.13
N PRO A 43 20.94 10.42 -42.11
CA PRO A 43 22.07 10.82 -42.94
C PRO A 43 23.10 11.60 -42.12
N PRO A 44 24.40 11.53 -42.47
CA PRO A 44 25.43 12.32 -41.80
C PRO A 44 25.21 13.81 -42.09
N VAL A 45 25.17 14.61 -41.02
CA VAL A 45 25.00 16.07 -41.09
C VAL A 45 26.29 16.70 -41.63
N PRO A 46 26.26 17.50 -42.71
CA PRO A 46 27.42 18.27 -43.17
C PRO A 46 27.64 19.49 -42.25
N LEU A 47 28.89 19.73 -41.87
CA LEU A 47 29.30 20.94 -41.15
C LEU A 47 29.12 22.20 -42.05
N PRO A 48 28.69 23.35 -41.51
CA PRO A 48 28.49 24.55 -42.31
C PRO A 48 29.83 25.15 -42.77
N ALA A 49 29.92 25.50 -44.05
CA ALA A 49 31.00 26.31 -44.59
C ALA A 49 30.89 27.75 -44.05
N GLY A 50 31.94 28.22 -43.38
CA GLY A 50 32.04 29.60 -42.91
C GLY A 50 32.33 30.59 -44.05
N PRO A 51 31.92 31.86 -43.94
CA PRO A 51 32.15 32.86 -44.98
C PRO A 51 33.53 33.52 -44.87
N GLY A 52 34.20 33.68 -46.02
CA GLY A 52 34.91 34.92 -46.43
C GLY A 52 36.18 35.34 -45.67
N ALA A 53 37.24 35.62 -46.45
CA ALA A 53 38.59 36.01 -46.03
C ALA A 53 38.73 37.40 -45.33
N TRP A 54 40.00 37.75 -45.03
CA TRP A 54 40.59 38.99 -44.44
C TRP A 54 40.62 39.02 -42.89
N SER A 55 41.71 39.23 -42.14
CA SER A 55 43.09 39.72 -42.32
C SER A 55 43.95 39.25 -41.11
N PRO A 56 45.31 39.20 -41.14
CA PRO A 56 46.09 38.54 -40.09
C PRO A 56 46.30 39.43 -38.87
N TRP A 57 45.82 38.98 -37.71
CA TRP A 57 46.25 39.52 -36.42
C TRP A 57 47.07 38.44 -35.71
N VAL A 58 48.34 38.74 -35.45
CA VAL A 58 49.24 37.93 -34.61
C VAL A 58 49.25 38.53 -33.21
N PRO A 59 48.81 37.77 -32.20
CA PRO A 59 49.28 37.96 -30.84
C PRO A 59 49.87 36.69 -30.25
N THR A 60 50.89 36.95 -29.45
CA THR A 60 51.78 36.11 -28.66
C THR A 60 51.17 34.90 -27.95
N PRO A 61 51.98 33.85 -27.70
CA PRO A 61 51.50 32.57 -27.19
C PRO A 61 51.07 32.67 -25.72
N PRO A 62 49.88 32.15 -25.34
CA PRO A 62 49.54 31.90 -23.94
C PRO A 62 50.39 30.76 -23.36
N PRO A 63 50.67 30.77 -22.04
CA PRO A 63 51.54 29.79 -21.38
C PRO A 63 51.00 28.35 -21.52
N PRO A 64 51.89 27.33 -21.51
CA PRO A 64 51.50 25.95 -21.73
C PRO A 64 50.53 25.49 -20.64
N VAL A 65 49.26 25.34 -21.02
CA VAL A 65 48.26 24.65 -20.22
C VAL A 65 48.72 23.19 -20.10
N PRO A 66 48.75 22.58 -18.90
CA PRO A 66 49.06 21.17 -18.76
C PRO A 66 48.07 20.38 -19.62
N VAL A 67 48.58 19.71 -20.65
CA VAL A 67 47.78 18.81 -21.47
C VAL A 67 47.31 17.70 -20.54
N ALA A 68 46.03 17.73 -20.17
CA ALA A 68 45.39 16.60 -19.55
C ALA A 68 45.60 15.40 -20.49
N PRO A 69 46.10 14.25 -19.98
CA PRO A 69 46.32 13.09 -20.82
C PRO A 69 45.00 12.74 -21.53
N PRO A 70 45.05 12.30 -22.80
CA PRO A 70 43.85 11.98 -23.55
C PRO A 70 42.99 11.01 -22.72
N PRO A 71 41.65 11.20 -22.69
CA PRO A 71 40.78 10.29 -21.99
C PRO A 71 41.08 8.89 -22.52
N ARG A 72 41.57 8.01 -21.63
CA ARG A 72 41.81 6.61 -22.00
C ARG A 72 40.52 6.09 -22.62
N PRO A 73 40.58 5.41 -23.78
CA PRO A 73 39.41 4.77 -24.36
C PRO A 73 38.72 3.97 -23.26
N ALA A 74 37.45 4.29 -22.98
CA ALA A 74 36.66 3.48 -22.07
C ALA A 74 36.77 2.04 -22.58
N PRO A 75 37.16 1.07 -21.74
CA PRO A 75 37.21 -0.31 -22.18
C PRO A 75 35.83 -0.66 -22.75
N PRO A 76 35.78 -1.40 -23.88
CA PRO A 76 34.51 -1.80 -24.46
C PRO A 76 33.65 -2.42 -23.35
N PRO A 77 32.33 -2.13 -23.30
CA PRO A 77 31.45 -2.73 -22.32
C PRO A 77 31.67 -4.23 -22.39
N ARG A 78 32.26 -4.79 -21.31
CA ARG A 78 32.48 -6.23 -21.24
C ARG A 78 31.10 -6.85 -21.50
N PRO A 79 30.93 -7.75 -22.48
CA PRO A 79 29.68 -8.44 -22.65
C PRO A 79 29.33 -9.02 -21.27
N PRO A 80 28.07 -8.91 -20.80
CA PRO A 80 27.68 -9.47 -19.52
C PRO A 80 28.16 -10.91 -19.54
N VAL A 81 29.10 -11.23 -18.64
CA VAL A 81 29.56 -12.61 -18.47
C VAL A 81 28.28 -13.36 -18.17
N ALA A 82 27.80 -14.13 -19.16
CA ALA A 82 26.64 -14.96 -18.99
C ALA A 82 26.99 -15.88 -17.82
N ARG A 83 26.47 -15.56 -16.63
CA ARG A 83 26.58 -16.45 -15.48
C ARG A 83 26.05 -17.77 -16.01
N PRO A 84 26.85 -18.85 -16.01
CA PRO A 84 26.34 -20.12 -16.48
C PRO A 84 25.12 -20.42 -15.61
N GLY A 85 23.93 -20.39 -16.23
CA GLY A 85 22.72 -20.87 -15.58
C GLY A 85 23.01 -22.28 -15.08
N PRO A 86 22.39 -22.73 -13.98
CA PRO A 86 22.58 -24.08 -13.47
C PRO A 86 22.36 -25.05 -14.63
N ARG A 87 23.44 -25.62 -15.17
CA ARG A 87 23.38 -26.58 -16.26
C ARG A 87 22.71 -27.79 -15.66
N LEU A 88 21.43 -27.99 -15.97
CA LEU A 88 20.72 -29.20 -15.61
C LEU A 88 21.59 -30.37 -16.08
N PRO A 89 22.02 -31.26 -15.18
CA PRO A 89 22.84 -32.38 -15.58
C PRO A 89 22.09 -33.18 -16.64
N ARG A 90 22.71 -33.40 -17.80
CA ARG A 90 22.11 -34.19 -18.88
C ARG A 90 21.75 -35.56 -18.29
N LEU A 91 20.45 -35.86 -18.23
CA LEU A 91 19.92 -37.14 -17.78
C LEU A 91 20.27 -38.18 -18.85
N THR A 92 21.35 -38.93 -18.64
CA THR A 92 21.65 -40.14 -19.40
C THR A 92 20.56 -41.19 -19.17
N GLY A 93 20.24 -42.00 -20.17
CA GLY A 93 19.24 -43.08 -20.05
C GLY A 93 19.50 -44.01 -18.85
N ALA A 94 20.77 -44.28 -18.55
CA ALA A 94 21.19 -45.04 -17.36
C ALA A 94 20.85 -44.35 -16.04
N ARG A 95 20.97 -43.01 -15.98
CA ARG A 95 20.62 -42.23 -14.77
C ARG A 95 19.11 -42.12 -14.59
N LEU A 96 18.37 -42.02 -15.69
CA LEU A 96 16.91 -42.12 -15.68
C LEU A 96 16.46 -43.47 -15.14
N LEU A 97 17.00 -44.59 -15.67
CA LEU A 97 16.71 -45.94 -15.18
C LEU A 97 17.07 -46.13 -13.70
N ALA A 98 18.23 -45.63 -13.27
CA ALA A 98 18.66 -45.71 -11.87
C ALA A 98 17.75 -44.88 -10.95
N VAL A 99 17.35 -43.67 -11.36
CA VAL A 99 16.44 -42.81 -10.59
C VAL A 99 15.03 -43.40 -10.53
N THR A 100 14.51 -43.94 -11.64
CA THR A 100 13.21 -44.62 -11.64
C THR A 100 13.23 -45.89 -10.82
N GLY A 101 14.29 -46.71 -10.92
CA GLY A 101 14.45 -47.92 -10.11
C GLY A 101 14.53 -47.59 -8.62
N ALA A 102 15.29 -46.56 -8.24
CA ALA A 102 15.34 -46.07 -6.86
C ALA A 102 13.98 -45.52 -6.39
N ALA A 103 13.24 -44.82 -7.25
CA ALA A 103 11.92 -44.31 -6.91
C ALA A 103 10.89 -45.43 -6.72
N VAL A 104 10.88 -46.44 -7.60
CA VAL A 104 9.98 -47.60 -7.51
C VAL A 104 10.29 -48.45 -6.28
N THR A 105 11.57 -48.68 -5.99
CA THR A 105 11.98 -49.43 -4.78
C THR A 105 11.63 -48.67 -3.51
N LEU A 106 11.87 -47.35 -3.46
CA LEU A 106 11.45 -46.51 -2.35
C LEU A 106 9.92 -46.55 -2.16
N LEU A 107 9.16 -46.47 -3.25
CA LEU A 107 7.71 -46.57 -3.21
C LEU A 107 7.26 -47.94 -2.69
N GLY A 108 7.89 -49.02 -3.13
CA GLY A 108 7.65 -50.37 -2.63
C GLY A 108 7.91 -50.50 -1.13
N VAL A 109 9.03 -49.95 -0.64
CA VAL A 109 9.35 -49.93 0.80
C VAL A 109 8.29 -49.14 1.58
N VAL A 110 7.90 -47.96 1.10
CA VAL A 110 6.84 -47.16 1.75
C VAL A 110 5.51 -47.91 1.77
N LEU A 111 5.11 -48.53 0.65
CA LEU A 111 3.89 -49.33 0.57
C LEU A 111 3.92 -50.55 1.50
N LEU A 112 5.07 -51.22 1.62
CA LEU A 112 5.24 -52.35 2.53
C LEU A 112 5.13 -51.89 3.99
N LEU A 113 5.73 -50.75 4.34
CA LEU A 113 5.58 -50.13 5.67
C LEU A 113 4.12 -49.75 5.96
N VAL A 114 3.40 -49.16 4.98
CA VAL A 114 1.97 -48.85 5.09
C VAL A 114 1.14 -50.12 5.24
N LEU A 115 1.46 -51.18 4.51
CA LEU A 115 0.77 -52.47 4.61
C LEU A 115 0.99 -53.11 5.99
N ALA A 116 2.25 -53.18 6.45
CA ALA A 116 2.60 -53.65 7.79
C ALA A 116 1.88 -52.83 8.87
N ALA A 117 1.79 -51.51 8.67
CA ALA A 117 1.02 -50.62 9.51
C ALA A 117 -0.49 -50.95 9.50
N SER A 118 -1.10 -51.16 8.34
CA SER A 118 -2.53 -51.48 8.22
C SER A 118 -2.90 -52.84 8.84
N ARG A 119 -1.95 -53.79 8.84
CA ARG A 119 -2.08 -55.13 9.43
C ARG A 119 -1.76 -55.16 10.94
N GLY A 120 -1.41 -54.02 11.53
CA GLY A 120 -1.09 -53.91 12.96
C GLY A 120 0.27 -54.47 13.38
N TRP A 121 1.16 -54.80 12.43
CA TRP A 121 2.49 -55.36 12.75
C TRP A 121 3.37 -54.38 13.55
N PHE A 122 3.20 -53.07 13.31
CA PHE A 122 3.79 -52.01 14.10
C PHE A 122 2.69 -51.16 14.72
N GLY A 123 2.56 -51.17 16.05
CA GLY A 123 1.63 -50.30 16.77
C GLY A 123 1.92 -48.81 16.56
N PRO A 124 0.95 -47.91 16.83
CA PRO A 124 1.11 -46.46 16.70
C PRO A 124 2.34 -45.92 17.46
N GLU A 125 2.57 -46.42 18.68
CA GLU A 125 3.71 -46.02 19.52
C GLU A 125 5.05 -46.35 18.86
N ALA A 126 5.20 -47.59 18.36
CA ALA A 126 6.42 -48.03 17.68
C ALA A 126 6.74 -47.17 16.45
N ARG A 127 5.72 -46.74 15.70
CA ARG A 127 5.89 -45.85 14.54
C ARG A 127 6.36 -44.45 14.94
N VAL A 128 5.79 -43.90 16.00
CA VAL A 128 6.17 -42.59 16.53
C VAL A 128 7.59 -42.62 17.08
N VAL A 129 7.95 -43.65 17.86
CA VAL A 129 9.31 -43.82 18.38
C VAL A 129 10.31 -44.01 17.25
N ALA A 130 10.02 -44.90 16.29
CA ALA A 130 10.88 -45.12 15.14
C ALA A 130 11.06 -43.84 14.30
N GLY A 131 9.98 -43.11 14.02
CA GLY A 131 10.03 -41.83 13.30
C GLY A 131 10.86 -40.79 14.03
N GLY A 132 10.71 -40.68 15.36
CA GLY A 132 11.49 -39.81 16.21
C GLY A 132 12.98 -40.16 16.20
N VAL A 133 13.32 -41.44 16.37
CA VAL A 133 14.70 -41.94 16.34
C VAL A 133 15.32 -41.68 14.97
N VAL A 134 14.64 -42.02 13.87
CA VAL A 134 15.13 -41.77 12.51
C VAL A 134 15.36 -40.28 12.28
N GLY A 135 14.43 -39.43 12.71
CA GLY A 135 14.58 -37.97 12.62
C GLY A 135 15.80 -37.46 13.38
N LEU A 136 16.00 -37.89 14.63
CA LEU A 136 17.17 -37.53 15.45
C LEU A 136 18.48 -38.05 14.84
N VAL A 137 18.49 -39.29 14.33
CA VAL A 137 19.65 -39.89 13.66
C VAL A 137 20.01 -39.11 12.40
N LEU A 138 19.04 -38.70 11.58
CA LEU A 138 19.28 -37.89 10.38
C LEU A 138 19.86 -36.51 10.73
N VAL A 139 19.29 -35.84 11.73
CA VAL A 139 19.84 -34.56 12.23
C VAL A 139 21.25 -34.76 12.76
N GLY A 140 21.47 -35.78 13.60
CA GLY A 140 22.77 -36.12 14.18
C GLY A 140 23.82 -36.46 13.13
N ALA A 141 23.47 -37.28 12.13
CA ALA A 141 24.34 -37.64 11.02
C ALA A 141 24.72 -36.42 10.17
N GLY A 142 23.75 -35.53 9.87
CA GLY A 142 24.01 -34.27 9.20
C GLY A 142 24.97 -33.37 9.98
N VAL A 143 24.79 -33.28 11.31
CA VAL A 143 25.70 -32.51 12.20
C VAL A 143 27.09 -33.12 12.29
N ALA A 144 27.19 -34.44 12.46
CA ALA A 144 28.46 -35.15 12.53
C ALA A 144 29.25 -35.01 11.23
N LEU A 145 28.57 -35.15 10.08
CA LEU A 145 29.16 -34.99 8.76
C LEU A 145 29.66 -33.56 8.53
N GLN A 146 28.89 -32.55 8.95
CA GLN A 146 29.31 -31.15 8.85
C GLN A 146 30.53 -30.86 9.73
N ARG A 147 30.60 -31.43 10.95
CA ARG A 147 31.75 -31.26 11.86
C ARG A 147 33.03 -31.86 11.29
N ARG A 148 32.98 -33.10 10.81
CA ARG A 148 34.14 -33.78 10.19
C ARG A 148 34.70 -32.97 9.01
N ARG A 149 33.81 -32.47 8.15
CA ARG A 149 34.21 -31.64 6.99
C ARG A 149 34.84 -30.31 7.35
N THR A 150 34.45 -29.72 8.48
CA THR A 150 35.02 -28.46 8.94
C THR A 150 36.41 -28.67 9.57
N GLY A 151 36.68 -29.86 10.12
CA GLY A 151 37.96 -30.19 10.77
C GLY A 151 39.08 -30.62 9.83
N ASP A 152 38.76 -31.19 8.66
CA ASP A 152 39.75 -31.77 7.75
C ASP A 152 40.48 -30.78 6.82
N GLY A 153 40.23 -29.47 6.94
CA GLY A 153 40.93 -28.41 6.17
C GLY A 153 40.74 -28.47 4.64
N ARG A 154 40.05 -29.47 4.09
CA ARG A 154 39.74 -29.60 2.66
C ARG A 154 38.67 -28.58 2.27
N THR A 155 39.04 -27.63 1.43
CA THR A 155 38.15 -26.69 0.75
C THR A 155 37.28 -27.42 -0.28
N VAL A 156 36.24 -28.10 0.21
CA VAL A 156 35.20 -28.70 -0.64
C VAL A 156 34.30 -27.57 -1.17
N PRO A 157 33.84 -27.61 -2.44
CA PRO A 157 33.02 -26.56 -3.01
C PRO A 157 31.78 -26.25 -2.15
N LEU A 158 31.44 -24.96 -2.01
CA LEU A 158 30.30 -24.42 -1.24
C LEU A 158 28.89 -25.03 -1.60
N ALA A 159 28.84 -25.90 -2.60
CA ALA A 159 27.64 -26.33 -3.31
C ALA A 159 27.08 -27.71 -2.93
N ASP A 160 27.79 -28.55 -2.17
CA ASP A 160 27.26 -29.90 -1.85
C ASP A 160 26.10 -29.84 -0.84
N PRO A 161 24.86 -30.21 -1.22
CA PRO A 161 23.68 -30.05 -0.35
C PRO A 161 23.57 -31.08 0.79
N GLY A 162 24.42 -32.11 0.81
CA GLY A 162 24.22 -33.34 1.59
C GLY A 162 23.94 -33.17 3.10
N PRO A 163 24.75 -32.43 3.87
CA PRO A 163 24.49 -32.23 5.30
C PRO A 163 23.21 -31.42 5.57
N VAL A 164 22.94 -30.43 4.72
CA VAL A 164 21.78 -29.54 4.81
C VAL A 164 20.49 -30.31 4.52
N SER A 165 20.50 -31.17 3.50
CA SER A 165 19.34 -32.01 3.16
C SER A 165 19.09 -33.06 4.25
N LEU A 166 20.12 -33.68 4.84
CA LEU A 166 19.96 -34.62 5.95
C LEU A 166 19.28 -33.97 7.16
N VAL A 167 19.76 -32.78 7.56
CA VAL A 167 19.15 -32.03 8.67
C VAL A 167 17.74 -31.58 8.34
N ALA A 168 17.50 -31.01 7.16
CA ALA A 168 16.17 -30.57 6.76
C ALA A 168 15.17 -31.74 6.74
N THR A 169 15.60 -32.91 6.25
CA THR A 169 14.80 -34.14 6.24
C THR A 169 14.55 -34.62 7.66
N GLY A 170 15.57 -34.65 8.52
CA GLY A 170 15.42 -35.05 9.92
C GLY A 170 14.49 -34.13 10.71
N VAL A 171 14.61 -32.81 10.55
CA VAL A 171 13.70 -31.82 11.16
C VAL A 171 12.27 -32.01 10.67
N THR A 172 12.08 -32.24 9.36
CA THR A 172 10.77 -32.53 8.79
C THR A 172 10.18 -33.83 9.35
N ALA A 173 10.98 -34.89 9.45
CA ALA A 173 10.57 -36.17 10.01
C ALA A 173 10.15 -36.03 11.49
N LEU A 174 10.90 -35.27 12.29
CA LEU A 174 10.55 -34.97 13.68
C LEU A 174 9.21 -34.22 13.78
N TYR A 175 9.01 -33.20 12.95
CA TYR A 175 7.77 -32.45 12.90
C TYR A 175 6.57 -33.33 12.51
N LEU A 176 6.72 -34.14 11.46
CA LEU A 176 5.69 -35.09 11.03
C LEU A 176 5.41 -36.15 12.10
N THR A 177 6.44 -36.56 12.86
CA THR A 177 6.29 -37.48 13.99
C THR A 177 5.46 -36.85 15.11
N VAL A 178 5.71 -35.59 15.46
CA VAL A 178 4.91 -34.83 16.44
C VAL A 178 3.46 -34.71 15.98
N VAL A 179 3.24 -34.32 14.71
CA VAL A 179 1.90 -34.24 14.12
C VAL A 179 1.20 -35.60 14.20
N ALA A 180 1.86 -36.68 13.76
CA ALA A 180 1.28 -38.01 13.78
C ALA A 180 0.94 -38.49 15.20
N ALA A 181 1.83 -38.27 16.16
CA ALA A 181 1.59 -38.63 17.55
C ALA A 181 0.39 -37.88 18.16
N THR A 182 0.10 -36.67 17.68
CA THR A 182 -0.96 -35.81 18.24
C THR A 182 -2.28 -36.02 17.51
N SER A 183 -2.34 -35.76 16.19
CA SER A 183 -3.60 -35.72 15.43
C SER A 183 -3.97 -37.01 14.72
N LEU A 184 -3.01 -37.86 14.37
CA LEU A 184 -3.32 -39.16 13.74
C LEU A 184 -3.56 -40.27 14.77
N TYR A 185 -2.78 -40.29 15.86
CA TYR A 185 -2.79 -41.39 16.83
C TYR A 185 -3.28 -41.01 18.23
N GLY A 186 -3.39 -39.72 18.58
CA GLY A 186 -3.86 -39.28 19.90
C GLY A 186 -2.98 -39.70 21.08
N LEU A 187 -1.71 -40.01 20.83
CA LEU A 187 -0.75 -40.50 21.83
C LEU A 187 -0.20 -39.39 22.72
N LEU A 188 -0.10 -38.16 22.20
CA LEU A 188 0.43 -37.02 22.93
C LEU A 188 -0.66 -35.99 23.20
N PRO A 189 -0.77 -35.46 24.43
CA PRO A 189 -1.64 -34.34 24.71
C PRO A 189 -1.09 -33.08 24.03
N THR A 190 -1.99 -32.20 23.58
CA THR A 190 -1.63 -30.99 22.83
C THR A 190 -0.49 -30.19 23.47
N PRO A 191 -0.46 -29.89 24.79
CA PRO A 191 0.63 -29.10 25.38
C PRO A 191 2.03 -29.72 25.18
N VAL A 192 2.14 -31.05 25.24
CA VAL A 192 3.42 -31.75 25.04
C VAL A 192 3.84 -31.67 23.58
N ALA A 193 2.90 -31.84 22.65
CA ALA A 193 3.16 -31.69 21.23
C ALA A 193 3.64 -30.28 20.87
N LEU A 194 3.08 -29.25 21.52
CA LEU A 194 3.51 -27.85 21.32
C LEU A 194 4.96 -27.63 21.76
N VAL A 195 5.34 -28.15 22.93
CA VAL A 195 6.73 -28.07 23.42
C VAL A 195 7.67 -28.77 22.45
N LEU A 196 7.33 -29.97 21.99
CA LEU A 196 8.15 -30.71 21.04
C LEU A 196 8.27 -29.98 19.69
N ALA A 197 7.16 -29.46 19.14
CA ALA A 197 7.18 -28.68 17.90
C ALA A 197 8.07 -27.43 18.04
N LEU A 198 7.99 -26.73 19.17
CA LEU A 198 8.82 -25.56 19.46
C LEU A 198 10.31 -25.93 19.54
N LEU A 199 10.65 -27.04 20.20
CA LEU A 199 12.02 -27.55 20.27
C LEU A 199 12.55 -27.93 18.89
N VAL A 200 11.74 -28.56 18.04
CA VAL A 200 12.12 -28.95 16.68
C VAL A 200 12.33 -27.71 15.80
N ALA A 201 11.42 -26.73 15.82
CA ALA A 201 11.61 -25.47 15.08
C ALA A 201 12.79 -24.65 15.60
N GLY A 202 12.88 -24.46 16.90
CA GLY A 202 13.98 -23.72 17.55
C GLY A 202 15.33 -24.37 17.28
N GLY A 203 15.43 -25.69 17.43
CA GLY A 203 16.63 -26.47 17.12
C GLY A 203 17.04 -26.37 15.65
N GLY A 204 16.07 -26.48 14.73
CA GLY A 204 16.29 -26.28 13.30
C GLY A 204 16.79 -24.87 12.97
N LEU A 205 16.19 -23.84 13.56
CA LEU A 205 16.59 -22.44 13.37
C LEU A 205 17.97 -22.14 13.97
N VAL A 206 18.30 -22.67 15.15
CA VAL A 206 19.63 -22.55 15.76
C VAL A 206 20.69 -23.20 14.87
N LEU A 207 20.37 -24.35 14.27
CA LEU A 207 21.29 -25.03 13.37
C LEU A 207 21.45 -24.26 12.04
N ALA A 208 20.36 -23.69 11.52
CA ALA A 208 20.39 -22.80 10.36
C ALA A 208 21.26 -21.56 10.61
N ASP A 209 21.12 -20.95 11.78
CA ASP A 209 21.88 -19.79 12.24
C ASP A 209 23.37 -20.13 12.36
N ARG A 210 23.71 -21.28 12.96
CA ARG A 210 25.10 -21.76 13.10
C ARG A 210 25.74 -22.03 11.74
N TRP A 211 25.01 -22.61 10.79
CA TRP A 211 25.53 -22.96 9.47
C TRP A 211 25.44 -21.83 8.46
N ARG A 212 24.84 -20.69 8.84
CA ARG A 212 24.60 -19.53 7.97
C ARG A 212 23.88 -19.91 6.67
N ARG A 213 22.97 -20.89 6.73
CA ARG A 213 22.21 -21.37 5.56
C ARG A 213 20.78 -20.82 5.56
N HIS A 214 20.56 -19.78 4.74
CA HIS A 214 19.25 -19.13 4.60
C HIS A 214 18.14 -20.12 4.17
N GLY A 215 18.43 -21.01 3.22
CA GLY A 215 17.46 -22.00 2.73
C GLY A 215 17.00 -23.00 3.80
N LEU A 216 17.87 -23.38 4.73
CA LEU A 216 17.49 -24.27 5.83
C LEU A 216 16.57 -23.54 6.83
N ALA A 217 16.88 -22.28 7.16
CA ALA A 217 16.00 -21.47 8.01
C ALA A 217 14.62 -21.28 7.38
N LEU A 218 14.56 -20.93 6.09
CA LEU A 218 13.29 -20.81 5.36
C LEU A 218 12.51 -22.12 5.35
N GLY A 219 13.17 -23.25 5.07
CA GLY A 219 12.55 -24.57 5.09
C GLY A 219 11.94 -24.92 6.46
N VAL A 220 12.64 -24.58 7.55
CA VAL A 220 12.13 -24.81 8.92
C VAL A 220 10.91 -23.95 9.21
N VAL A 221 10.91 -22.66 8.85
CA VAL A 221 9.78 -21.75 9.09
C VAL A 221 8.56 -22.13 8.25
N VAL A 222 8.77 -22.44 6.97
CA VAL A 222 7.69 -22.90 6.07
C VAL A 222 7.16 -24.25 6.54
N GLY A 223 8.03 -25.21 6.85
CA GLY A 223 7.64 -26.52 7.35
C GLY A 223 6.85 -26.43 8.66
N ALA A 224 7.32 -25.63 9.62
CA ALA A 224 6.59 -25.38 10.86
C ALA A 224 5.23 -24.74 10.58
N GLY A 225 5.16 -23.71 9.73
CA GLY A 225 3.92 -23.03 9.37
C GLY A 225 2.90 -23.95 8.69
N LEU A 226 3.34 -24.87 7.82
CA LEU A 226 2.45 -25.83 7.17
C LEU A 226 1.93 -26.89 8.13
N LEU A 227 2.72 -27.26 9.14
CA LEU A 227 2.40 -28.38 10.04
C LEU A 227 1.69 -27.96 11.33
N LEU A 228 1.85 -26.71 11.77
CA LEU A 228 1.17 -26.15 12.96
C LEU A 228 -0.36 -26.36 12.99
N PRO A 229 -1.12 -26.15 11.89
CA PRO A 229 -2.58 -26.39 11.88
C PRO A 229 -2.96 -27.82 12.26
N PHE A 230 -2.13 -28.79 11.88
CA PHE A 230 -2.38 -30.22 12.15
C PHE A 230 -2.03 -30.64 13.59
N VAL A 231 -1.29 -29.83 14.34
CA VAL A 231 -0.98 -30.10 15.75
C VAL A 231 -2.14 -29.68 16.66
N VAL A 232 -2.84 -28.60 16.32
CA VAL A 232 -3.91 -28.02 17.16
C VAL A 232 -5.30 -28.50 16.75
N ALA A 233 -5.47 -28.99 15.51
CA ALA A 233 -6.73 -29.51 14.96
C ALA A 233 -7.95 -28.55 15.07
N SER A 234 -7.72 -27.27 15.40
CA SER A 234 -8.75 -26.24 15.49
C SER A 234 -8.24 -24.89 14.97
N ALA A 235 -9.08 -24.24 14.17
CA ALA A 235 -8.83 -22.93 13.60
C ALA A 235 -9.27 -21.82 14.58
N GLY A 236 -8.58 -21.69 15.71
CA GLY A 236 -8.93 -20.75 16.77
C GLY A 236 -7.75 -19.91 17.28
N ALA A 237 -7.96 -19.27 18.44
CA ALA A 237 -6.96 -18.41 19.09
C ALA A 237 -5.59 -19.10 19.29
N LEU A 238 -5.61 -20.37 19.70
CA LEU A 238 -4.37 -21.13 19.95
C LEU A 238 -3.52 -21.27 18.68
N LEU A 239 -4.13 -21.46 17.50
CA LEU A 239 -3.40 -21.54 16.24
C LEU A 239 -2.68 -20.21 15.94
N VAL A 240 -3.40 -19.09 16.07
CA VAL A 240 -2.83 -17.75 15.87
C VAL A 240 -1.68 -17.51 16.86
N ALA A 241 -1.88 -17.84 18.14
CA ALA A 241 -0.85 -17.70 19.17
C ALA A 241 0.43 -18.49 18.84
N LEU A 242 0.33 -19.69 18.29
CA LEU A 242 1.51 -20.48 17.90
C LEU A 242 2.26 -19.89 16.72
N PHE A 243 1.55 -19.32 15.75
CA PHE A 243 2.21 -18.59 14.68
C PHE A 243 2.88 -17.31 15.19
N VAL A 244 2.29 -16.62 16.19
CA VAL A 244 2.97 -15.50 16.88
C VAL A 244 4.24 -15.99 17.57
N VAL A 245 4.21 -17.13 18.26
CA VAL A 245 5.42 -17.75 18.84
C VAL A 245 6.45 -18.06 17.75
N LEU A 246 6.04 -18.59 16.60
CA LEU A 246 6.94 -18.84 15.47
C LEU A 246 7.59 -17.54 14.99
N VAL A 247 6.83 -16.44 14.85
CA VAL A 247 7.39 -15.11 14.54
C VAL A 247 8.44 -14.73 15.59
N VAL A 248 8.11 -14.79 16.89
CA VAL A 248 9.02 -14.44 17.99
C VAL A 248 10.31 -15.25 17.96
N VAL A 249 10.24 -16.56 17.69
CA VAL A 249 11.42 -17.43 17.62
C VAL A 249 12.27 -17.17 16.36
N THR A 250 11.66 -16.75 15.24
CA THR A 250 12.41 -16.38 14.03
C THR A 250 13.15 -15.06 14.15
N LEU A 251 12.64 -14.11 14.95
CA LEU A 251 13.13 -12.73 15.03
C LEU A 251 14.63 -12.63 15.38
N PRO A 252 15.17 -13.31 16.42
CA PRO A 252 16.59 -13.21 16.77
C PRO A 252 17.51 -13.69 15.65
N VAL A 253 17.14 -14.77 14.96
CA VAL A 253 17.93 -15.33 13.85
C VAL A 253 17.87 -14.40 12.64
N ALA A 254 16.68 -13.90 12.30
CA ALA A 254 16.50 -12.95 11.21
C ALA A 254 17.27 -11.64 11.44
N ALA A 255 17.23 -11.11 12.67
CA ALA A 255 17.91 -9.88 13.06
C ALA A 255 19.44 -10.01 13.03
N ARG A 256 19.99 -11.11 13.58
CA ARG A 256 21.46 -11.34 13.59
C ARG A 256 22.05 -11.54 12.20
N ARG A 257 21.25 -12.01 11.23
CA ARG A 257 21.72 -12.41 9.90
C ARG A 257 21.24 -11.51 8.76
N GLY A 258 20.37 -10.54 9.02
CA GLY A 258 19.73 -9.73 7.98
C GLY A 258 18.75 -10.51 7.09
N TRP A 259 18.25 -11.66 7.56
CA TRP A 259 17.35 -12.54 6.80
C TRP A 259 15.89 -12.09 6.92
N SER A 260 15.60 -10.88 6.42
CA SER A 260 14.29 -10.22 6.53
C SER A 260 13.11 -11.03 5.98
N SER A 261 13.34 -11.85 4.95
CA SER A 261 12.34 -12.76 4.38
C SER A 261 11.78 -13.79 5.38
N LEU A 262 12.55 -14.20 6.41
CA LEU A 262 12.06 -15.15 7.41
C LEU A 262 10.89 -14.56 8.22
N VAL A 263 11.00 -13.30 8.61
CA VAL A 263 9.96 -12.60 9.36
C VAL A 263 8.73 -12.41 8.49
N ALA A 264 8.91 -12.05 7.22
CA ALA A 264 7.81 -11.90 6.28
C ALA A 264 7.02 -13.21 6.10
N VAL A 265 7.72 -14.34 5.93
CA VAL A 265 7.08 -15.67 5.78
C VAL A 265 6.36 -16.08 7.08
N ALA A 266 6.99 -15.90 8.24
CA ALA A 266 6.37 -16.23 9.52
C ALA A 266 5.12 -15.39 9.79
N VAL A 267 5.17 -14.08 9.52
CA VAL A 267 4.04 -13.16 9.67
C VAL A 267 2.95 -13.43 8.63
N ALA A 268 3.30 -13.79 7.40
CA ALA A 268 2.31 -14.20 6.39
C ALA A 268 1.54 -15.44 6.82
N GLY A 269 2.22 -16.46 7.37
CA GLY A 269 1.58 -17.63 7.95
C GLY A 269 0.67 -17.27 9.13
N ALA A 270 1.14 -16.39 10.01
CA ALA A 270 0.36 -15.90 11.16
C ALA A 270 -0.88 -15.11 10.74
N ALA A 271 -0.76 -14.28 9.70
CA ALA A 271 -1.87 -13.53 9.13
C ALA A 271 -2.91 -14.47 8.50
N LEU A 272 -2.46 -15.48 7.75
CA LEU A 272 -3.37 -16.49 7.22
C LEU A 272 -4.09 -17.24 8.33
N ALA A 273 -3.38 -17.67 9.37
CA ALA A 273 -3.99 -18.31 10.54
C ALA A 273 -5.00 -17.39 11.24
N GLY A 274 -4.69 -16.10 11.38
CA GLY A 274 -5.59 -15.10 11.96
C GLY A 274 -6.87 -14.90 11.13
N LEU A 275 -6.75 -14.83 9.80
CA LEU A 275 -7.89 -14.74 8.89
C LEU A 275 -8.77 -16.00 8.96
N VAL A 276 -8.15 -17.18 8.94
CA VAL A 276 -8.87 -18.46 9.04
C VAL A 276 -9.57 -18.57 10.40
N ALA A 277 -8.92 -18.16 11.49
CA ALA A 277 -9.52 -18.15 12.82
C ALA A 277 -10.67 -17.14 12.96
N ALA A 278 -10.55 -15.96 12.35
CA ALA A 278 -11.62 -14.97 12.32
C ALA A 278 -12.83 -15.45 11.49
N ALA A 279 -12.59 -16.18 10.39
CA ALA A 279 -13.66 -16.76 9.57
C ALA A 279 -14.32 -17.99 10.22
N ALA A 280 -13.55 -18.80 10.93
CA ALA A 280 -14.02 -20.09 11.44
C ALA A 280 -14.97 -19.97 12.63
N THR A 281 -15.07 -18.82 13.32
CA THR A 281 -15.91 -18.50 14.51
C THR A 281 -16.43 -19.71 15.31
N GLY A 282 -15.54 -20.67 15.56
CA GLY A 282 -15.90 -21.94 16.17
C GLY A 282 -15.61 -21.85 17.66
N GLY A 283 -16.61 -21.55 18.47
CA GLY A 283 -16.63 -21.72 19.94
C GLY A 283 -15.51 -21.07 20.78
N ALA A 284 -14.49 -20.49 20.17
CA ALA A 284 -13.34 -19.93 20.86
C ALA A 284 -13.76 -18.65 21.61
N PRO A 285 -13.31 -18.46 22.86
CA PRO A 285 -13.67 -17.27 23.60
C PRO A 285 -13.07 -16.03 22.91
N ALA A 286 -13.92 -15.02 22.69
CA ALA A 286 -13.56 -13.82 21.94
C ALA A 286 -12.26 -13.16 22.43
N TRP A 287 -12.08 -13.07 23.75
CA TRP A 287 -10.88 -12.47 24.36
C TRP A 287 -9.59 -13.19 23.97
N ALA A 288 -9.59 -14.50 23.80
CA ALA A 288 -8.40 -15.26 23.44
C ALA A 288 -8.01 -14.99 21.98
N LEU A 289 -8.99 -14.89 21.09
CA LEU A 289 -8.76 -14.55 19.69
C LEU A 289 -8.26 -13.10 19.55
N THR A 290 -8.86 -12.16 20.30
CA THR A 290 -8.39 -10.77 20.39
C THR A 290 -6.96 -10.68 20.91
N ALA A 291 -6.62 -11.41 21.98
CA ALA A 291 -5.26 -11.43 22.50
C ALA A 291 -4.25 -11.99 21.47
N SER A 292 -4.63 -13.04 20.74
CA SER A 292 -3.75 -13.68 19.76
C SER A 292 -3.52 -12.83 18.51
N VAL A 293 -4.58 -12.21 17.98
CA VAL A 293 -4.48 -11.27 16.84
C VAL A 293 -3.78 -9.98 17.27
N GLY A 294 -4.03 -9.47 18.47
CA GLY A 294 -3.26 -8.35 19.04
C GLY A 294 -1.77 -8.69 19.19
N GLY A 295 -1.46 -9.90 19.64
CA GLY A 295 -0.09 -10.43 19.68
C GLY A 295 0.58 -10.47 18.31
N LEU A 296 -0.15 -10.79 17.24
CA LEU A 296 0.33 -10.73 15.86
C LEU A 296 0.69 -9.29 15.45
N VAL A 297 -0.16 -8.30 15.73
CA VAL A 297 0.12 -6.89 15.43
C VAL A 297 1.39 -6.44 16.16
N ILE A 298 1.52 -6.78 17.45
CA ILE A 298 2.69 -6.43 18.25
C ILE A 298 3.94 -7.14 17.70
N ALA A 299 3.87 -8.42 17.37
CA ALA A 299 5.00 -9.16 16.82
C ALA A 299 5.43 -8.63 15.45
N ALA A 300 4.49 -8.25 14.58
CA ALA A 300 4.79 -7.59 13.31
C ALA A 300 5.40 -6.19 13.51
N ALA A 301 4.88 -5.41 14.47
CA ALA A 301 5.43 -4.11 14.85
C ALA A 301 6.87 -4.20 15.35
N VAL A 302 7.12 -5.10 16.32
CA VAL A 302 8.47 -5.38 16.84
C VAL A 302 9.37 -5.90 15.71
N GLY A 303 8.88 -6.81 14.88
CA GLY A 303 9.62 -7.35 13.75
C GLY A 303 10.04 -6.27 12.75
N ALA A 304 9.14 -5.39 12.36
CA ALA A 304 9.43 -4.27 11.47
C ALA A 304 10.52 -3.33 12.04
N VAL A 305 10.41 -2.97 13.33
CA VAL A 305 11.39 -2.12 14.02
C VAL A 305 12.75 -2.84 14.11
N VAL A 306 12.77 -4.12 14.48
CA VAL A 306 14.00 -4.93 14.60
C VAL A 306 14.69 -5.09 13.25
N LEU A 307 13.94 -5.34 12.17
CA LEU A 307 14.50 -5.48 10.82
C LEU A 307 15.19 -4.19 10.33
N VAL A 308 14.65 -3.02 10.71
CA VAL A 308 15.26 -1.72 10.38
C VAL A 308 16.39 -1.36 11.34
N ALA A 309 16.36 -1.84 12.59
CA ALA A 309 17.41 -1.63 13.58
C ALA A 309 18.63 -2.56 13.39
N ALA A 310 18.44 -3.70 12.73
CA ALA A 310 19.46 -4.73 12.59
C ALA A 310 20.69 -4.18 11.83
N PRO A 311 21.92 -4.44 12.32
CA PRO A 311 23.12 -4.05 11.61
C PRO A 311 23.17 -4.78 10.28
N VAL A 312 23.54 -4.05 9.22
CA VAL A 312 23.78 -4.65 7.89
C VAL A 312 24.98 -5.56 8.06
N ALA A 313 24.75 -6.87 8.09
CA ALA A 313 25.85 -7.83 8.04
C ALA A 313 26.55 -7.63 6.69
N ASP A 314 27.84 -7.30 6.74
CA ASP A 314 28.69 -6.94 5.61
C ASP A 314 28.39 -7.79 4.36
N THR A 315 27.59 -7.22 3.46
CA THR A 315 27.41 -7.74 2.12
C THR A 315 28.27 -6.84 1.25
N GLU A 316 29.51 -7.27 1.04
CA GLU A 316 30.65 -6.57 0.45
C GLU A 316 30.47 -6.20 -1.05
N ALA A 317 29.24 -6.03 -1.54
CA ALA A 317 28.99 -5.85 -2.96
C ALA A 317 27.75 -4.99 -3.25
N ASP A 318 27.70 -3.75 -2.73
CA ASP A 318 27.06 -2.62 -3.45
C ASP A 318 27.31 -1.25 -2.77
N THR A 319 28.51 -0.98 -2.26
CA THR A 319 28.86 0.34 -1.71
C THR A 319 29.20 1.34 -2.82
N GLY A 320 28.19 1.67 -3.63
CA GLY A 320 28.16 2.89 -4.43
C GLY A 320 27.58 4.05 -3.60
N ALA A 321 28.46 4.94 -3.13
CA ALA A 321 28.28 6.35 -2.77
C ALA A 321 27.07 6.88 -1.95
N ASP A 322 26.05 6.09 -1.59
CA ASP A 322 24.96 6.47 -0.69
C ASP A 322 24.95 5.52 0.51
N GLY A 323 25.32 6.00 1.70
CA GLY A 323 25.33 5.25 2.96
C GLY A 323 23.93 4.86 3.49
N GLY A 324 23.01 4.45 2.61
CA GLY A 324 21.65 4.08 2.92
C GLY A 324 21.54 2.63 3.42
N ARG A 325 20.67 2.40 4.41
CA ARG A 325 20.26 1.05 4.80
C ARG A 325 19.69 0.28 3.60
N PRO A 326 19.77 -1.06 3.58
CA PRO A 326 19.22 -1.88 2.52
C PRO A 326 17.74 -1.56 2.28
N ARG A 327 17.43 -0.99 1.11
CA ARG A 327 16.05 -0.67 0.70
C ARG A 327 15.13 -1.89 0.83
N HIS A 328 15.65 -3.09 0.62
CA HIS A 328 14.90 -4.34 0.76
C HIS A 328 14.39 -4.58 2.21
N ALA A 329 15.17 -4.27 3.24
CA ALA A 329 14.76 -4.52 4.63
C ALA A 329 13.61 -3.60 5.05
N VAL A 330 13.63 -2.35 4.58
CA VAL A 330 12.56 -1.36 4.82
C VAL A 330 11.28 -1.75 4.09
N VAL A 331 11.38 -2.22 2.84
CA VAL A 331 10.23 -2.74 2.09
C VAL A 331 9.64 -3.95 2.79
N VAL A 332 10.47 -4.91 3.20
CA VAL A 332 10.00 -6.10 3.91
C VAL A 332 9.37 -5.76 5.26
N ALA A 333 9.93 -4.81 6.02
CA ALA A 333 9.33 -4.31 7.26
C ALA A 333 7.95 -3.68 7.01
N GLY A 334 7.78 -2.92 5.92
CA GLY A 334 6.49 -2.39 5.50
C GLY A 334 5.48 -3.49 5.14
N VAL A 335 5.92 -4.52 4.41
CA VAL A 335 5.08 -5.69 4.08
C VAL A 335 4.66 -6.45 5.34
N VAL A 336 5.56 -6.62 6.31
CA VAL A 336 5.26 -7.25 7.60
C VAL A 336 4.15 -6.50 8.35
N LEU A 337 4.21 -5.16 8.41
CA LEU A 337 3.14 -4.36 9.01
C LEU A 337 1.82 -4.50 8.24
N ALA A 338 1.88 -4.45 6.90
CA ALA A 338 0.69 -4.56 6.06
C ALA A 338 0.00 -5.93 6.19
N LEU A 339 0.76 -7.02 6.30
CA LEU A 339 0.24 -8.38 6.47
C LEU A 339 -0.51 -8.57 7.80
N ALA A 340 -0.19 -7.80 8.84
CA ALA A 340 -0.88 -7.87 10.12
C ALA A 340 -2.25 -7.16 10.12
N VAL A 341 -2.55 -6.32 9.12
CA VAL A 341 -3.80 -5.53 9.07
C VAL A 341 -5.04 -6.39 8.78
N PRO A 342 -5.09 -7.24 7.73
CA PRO A 342 -6.31 -7.99 7.39
C PRO A 342 -6.89 -8.85 8.52
N PRO A 343 -6.09 -9.59 9.32
CA PRO A 343 -6.61 -10.35 10.46
C PRO A 343 -7.30 -9.48 11.51
N VAL A 344 -6.78 -8.27 11.75
CA VAL A 344 -7.36 -7.31 12.70
C VAL A 344 -8.72 -6.84 12.20
N LEU A 345 -8.79 -6.41 10.93
CA LEU A 345 -10.03 -5.94 10.30
C LEU A 345 -11.10 -7.05 10.30
N ALA A 346 -10.70 -8.29 9.97
CA ALA A 346 -11.59 -9.44 9.96
C ALA A 346 -12.11 -9.75 11.37
N LEU A 347 -11.23 -9.77 12.38
CA LEU A 347 -11.62 -9.99 13.76
C LEU A 347 -12.56 -8.89 14.28
N ALA A 348 -12.21 -7.63 14.04
CA ALA A 348 -12.97 -6.48 14.53
C ALA A 348 -14.41 -6.45 13.96
N GLY A 349 -14.59 -6.92 12.72
CA GLY A 349 -15.91 -7.05 12.10
C GLY A 349 -16.79 -8.16 12.69
N VAL A 350 -16.19 -9.16 13.35
CA VAL A 350 -16.90 -10.29 13.96
C VAL A 350 -17.21 -10.06 15.44
N LEU A 351 -16.38 -9.27 16.13
CA LEU A 351 -16.55 -9.03 17.55
C LEU A 351 -17.81 -8.19 17.86
N PRO A 352 -18.53 -8.50 18.96
CA PRO A 352 -19.64 -7.67 19.41
C PRO A 352 -19.13 -6.27 19.80
N ARG A 353 -19.99 -5.26 19.64
CA ARG A 353 -19.69 -3.89 20.09
C ARG A 353 -19.62 -3.84 21.63
N PRO A 354 -18.68 -3.10 22.23
CA PRO A 354 -17.65 -2.26 21.60
C PRO A 354 -16.32 -2.98 21.31
N GLY A 355 -16.23 -4.31 21.48
CA GLY A 355 -14.98 -5.06 21.42
C GLY A 355 -14.19 -4.90 20.12
N GLY A 356 -14.87 -4.92 18.96
CA GLY A 356 -14.22 -4.70 17.66
C GLY A 356 -13.57 -3.32 17.54
N ALA A 357 -14.25 -2.28 18.01
CA ALA A 357 -13.72 -0.91 18.01
C ALA A 357 -12.49 -0.76 18.90
N ILE A 358 -12.51 -1.37 20.09
CA ILE A 358 -11.37 -1.34 21.01
C ILE A 358 -10.15 -2.03 20.37
N ALA A 359 -10.35 -3.18 19.73
CA ALA A 359 -9.28 -3.89 19.03
C ALA A 359 -8.66 -3.05 17.92
N ASP A 360 -9.48 -2.41 17.08
CA ASP A 360 -9.01 -1.51 16.02
C ASP A 360 -8.25 -0.29 16.58
N VAL A 361 -8.76 0.35 17.63
CA VAL A 361 -8.10 1.51 18.28
C VAL A 361 -6.73 1.13 18.82
N VAL A 362 -6.61 -0.03 19.49
CA VAL A 362 -5.32 -0.53 19.98
C VAL A 362 -4.36 -0.78 18.82
N ALA A 363 -4.82 -1.39 17.73
CA ALA A 363 -4.00 -1.62 16.55
C ALA A 363 -3.54 -0.31 15.89
N VAL A 364 -4.42 0.70 15.80
CA VAL A 364 -4.08 2.05 15.33
C VAL A 364 -2.96 2.66 16.18
N VAL A 365 -3.08 2.59 17.51
CA VAL A 365 -2.05 3.14 18.42
C VAL A 365 -0.70 2.46 18.21
N VAL A 366 -0.68 1.13 18.09
CA VAL A 366 0.56 0.37 17.83
C VAL A 366 1.18 0.75 16.48
N LEU A 367 0.38 0.82 15.41
CA LEU A 367 0.84 1.20 14.07
C LEU A 367 1.37 2.64 14.04
N LEU A 368 0.69 3.59 14.70
CA LEU A 368 1.17 4.97 14.81
C LEU A 368 2.43 5.08 15.65
N ALA A 369 2.59 4.26 16.70
CA ALA A 369 3.81 4.21 17.49
C ALA A 369 5.00 3.74 16.64
N VAL A 370 4.82 2.68 15.84
CA VAL A 370 5.84 2.23 14.87
C VAL A 370 6.14 3.34 13.86
N GLY A 371 5.10 3.98 13.33
CA GLY A 371 5.25 5.10 12.40
C GLY A 371 6.10 6.21 12.99
N ALA A 372 5.81 6.62 14.22
CA ALA A 372 6.52 7.66 14.93
C ALA A 372 7.99 7.29 15.25
N VAL A 373 8.26 6.04 15.61
CA VAL A 373 9.63 5.52 15.80
C VAL A 373 10.40 5.52 14.47
N ALA A 374 9.78 5.01 13.41
CA ALA A 374 10.36 4.99 12.07
C ALA A 374 10.61 6.41 11.55
N GLU A 375 9.82 7.38 11.95
CA GLU A 375 9.95 8.75 11.47
C GLU A 375 11.04 9.56 12.17
N ARG A 376 11.11 9.46 13.50
CA ARG A 376 12.07 10.21 14.32
C ARG A 376 13.45 9.56 14.34
N GLY A 377 13.50 8.23 14.18
CA GLY A 377 14.65 7.43 14.54
C GLY A 377 14.81 7.38 16.06
N VAL A 378 15.02 6.19 16.62
CA VAL A 378 15.20 5.99 18.07
C VAL A 378 16.33 5.00 18.30
N GLY A 379 17.38 5.43 19.01
CA GLY A 379 18.54 4.61 19.33
C GLY A 379 19.22 4.06 18.07
N ARG A 380 19.16 2.74 17.86
CA ARG A 380 19.73 2.05 16.69
C ARG A 380 18.86 2.14 15.42
N VAL A 381 17.60 2.54 15.55
CA VAL A 381 16.68 2.74 14.42
C VAL A 381 16.91 4.14 13.87
N ALA A 382 17.39 4.28 12.64
CA ALA A 382 17.43 5.60 12.00
C ALA A 382 16.10 5.88 11.30
N ALA A 383 15.85 7.16 11.03
CA ALA A 383 14.65 7.61 10.35
C ALA A 383 14.48 6.89 9.00
N THR A 384 13.33 6.24 8.83
CA THR A 384 12.88 5.52 7.64
C THR A 384 11.49 6.05 7.25
N PRO A 385 11.43 7.23 6.60
CA PRO A 385 10.16 7.83 6.16
C PRO A 385 9.24 6.88 5.37
N PRO A 386 9.71 5.99 4.46
CA PRO A 386 8.82 5.04 3.80
C PRO A 386 8.13 4.07 4.77
N LEU A 387 8.82 3.56 5.79
CA LEU A 387 8.18 2.70 6.80
C LEU A 387 7.15 3.48 7.61
N ALA A 388 7.47 4.72 7.98
CA ALA A 388 6.52 5.61 8.65
C ALA A 388 5.25 5.83 7.81
N THR A 389 5.39 5.99 6.48
CA THR A 389 4.22 6.13 5.59
C THR A 389 3.38 4.87 5.50
N VAL A 390 4.00 3.68 5.45
CA VAL A 390 3.26 2.41 5.44
C VAL A 390 2.52 2.20 6.75
N ALA A 391 3.17 2.49 7.89
CA ALA A 391 2.55 2.37 9.21
C ALA A 391 1.37 3.34 9.37
N ALA A 392 1.52 4.60 8.91
CA ALA A 392 0.44 5.59 8.93
C ALA A 392 -0.72 5.20 7.99
N ALA A 393 -0.43 4.65 6.81
CA ALA A 393 -1.45 4.15 5.89
C ALA A 393 -2.23 2.97 6.47
N ALA A 394 -1.52 2.00 7.07
CA ALA A 394 -2.13 0.87 7.78
C ALA A 394 -3.03 1.36 8.94
N ALA A 395 -2.54 2.31 9.75
CA ALA A 395 -3.32 2.91 10.82
C ALA A 395 -4.56 3.65 10.31
N ALA A 396 -4.47 4.33 9.16
CA ALA A 396 -5.62 4.99 8.55
C ALA A 396 -6.68 3.99 8.10
N VAL A 397 -6.30 2.86 7.49
CA VAL A 397 -7.22 1.79 7.07
C VAL A 397 -7.97 1.21 8.28
N VAL A 398 -7.24 0.84 9.34
CA VAL A 398 -7.85 0.31 10.57
C VAL A 398 -8.73 1.37 11.24
N GLY A 399 -8.27 2.61 11.30
CA GLY A 399 -9.02 3.73 11.89
C GLY A 399 -10.33 4.03 11.15
N ILE A 400 -10.39 3.82 9.84
CA ILE A 400 -11.64 3.98 9.07
C ILE A 400 -12.67 2.92 9.48
N GLN A 401 -12.26 1.69 9.75
CA GLN A 401 -13.18 0.65 10.26
C GLN A 401 -13.58 0.89 11.73
N ALA A 402 -12.68 1.43 12.54
CA ALA A 402 -12.92 1.67 13.96
C ALA A 402 -14.14 2.56 14.22
N VAL A 403 -14.35 3.60 13.41
CA VAL A 403 -15.42 4.60 13.60
C VAL A 403 -16.83 3.98 13.59
N PRO A 404 -17.27 3.25 12.54
CA PRO A 404 -18.59 2.62 12.51
C PRO A 404 -18.75 1.45 13.49
N LEU A 405 -17.65 0.89 14.01
CA LEU A 405 -17.69 -0.10 15.08
C LEU A 405 -17.89 0.56 16.46
N ALA A 406 -17.28 1.73 16.69
CA ALA A 406 -17.36 2.46 17.94
C ALA A 406 -18.68 3.22 18.10
N LEU A 407 -19.19 3.79 17.00
CA LEU A 407 -20.32 4.71 17.00
C LEU A 407 -21.43 4.16 16.10
N SER A 408 -22.64 4.06 16.63
CA SER A 408 -23.86 3.77 15.87
C SER A 408 -24.76 5.01 15.81
N GLY A 409 -25.20 5.44 14.63
CA GLY A 409 -26.20 6.51 14.48
C GLY A 409 -25.92 7.54 13.38
N ALA A 410 -26.77 8.57 13.32
CA ALA A 410 -26.91 9.57 12.25
C ALA A 410 -25.82 10.68 12.22
N ALA A 411 -24.60 10.40 12.67
CA ALA A 411 -23.52 11.38 12.69
C ALA A 411 -22.14 10.78 12.35
N GLN A 412 -22.12 9.58 11.76
CA GLN A 412 -20.87 8.90 11.42
C GLN A 412 -20.03 9.70 10.42
N GLY A 413 -20.67 10.27 9.38
CA GLY A 413 -20.02 11.15 8.42
C GLY A 413 -19.42 12.39 9.09
N GLY A 414 -20.14 12.98 10.04
CA GLY A 414 -19.62 14.06 10.89
C GLY A 414 -18.30 13.69 11.60
N VAL A 415 -18.21 12.50 12.21
CA VAL A 415 -16.98 12.06 12.89
C VAL A 415 -15.82 11.87 11.91
N PHE A 416 -16.07 11.25 10.75
CA PHE A 416 -15.06 11.13 9.70
C PHE A 416 -14.55 12.49 9.23
N LEU A 417 -15.44 13.46 9.03
CA LEU A 417 -15.09 14.83 8.67
C LEU A 417 -14.29 15.52 9.78
N GLY A 418 -14.67 15.34 11.05
CA GLY A 418 -13.92 15.85 12.20
C GLY A 418 -12.48 15.32 12.24
N VAL A 419 -12.30 14.00 12.11
CA VAL A 419 -10.97 13.37 12.03
C VAL A 419 -10.19 13.88 10.82
N ALA A 420 -10.83 13.98 9.65
CA ALA A 420 -10.21 14.52 8.44
C ALA A 420 -9.72 15.96 8.61
N THR A 421 -10.51 16.83 9.25
CA THR A 421 -10.14 18.21 9.55
C THR A 421 -8.90 18.26 10.45
N VAL A 422 -8.89 17.49 11.54
CA VAL A 422 -7.73 17.41 12.45
C VAL A 422 -6.48 16.94 11.70
N LEU A 423 -6.58 15.85 10.94
CA LEU A 423 -5.47 15.32 10.15
C LEU A 423 -4.99 16.30 9.09
N ALA A 424 -5.88 17.05 8.42
CA ALA A 424 -5.51 18.07 7.45
C ALA A 424 -4.75 19.23 8.10
N VAL A 425 -5.17 19.67 9.29
CA VAL A 425 -4.45 20.67 10.08
C VAL A 425 -3.07 20.15 10.51
N VAL A 426 -2.98 18.90 10.97
CA VAL A 426 -1.70 18.27 11.33
C VAL A 426 -0.80 18.10 10.11
N ALA A 427 -1.33 17.71 8.95
CA ALA A 427 -0.58 17.61 7.70
C ALA A 427 -0.03 18.97 7.27
N ARG A 428 -0.84 20.02 7.42
CA ARG A 428 -0.43 21.41 7.19
C ARG A 428 0.65 21.84 8.18
N ALA A 429 0.56 21.49 9.46
CA ALA A 429 1.54 21.88 10.48
C ALA A 429 2.88 21.16 10.27
N THR A 430 2.84 19.85 10.02
CA THR A 430 4.02 18.98 9.89
C THR A 430 4.62 18.96 8.47
N ARG A 431 3.91 19.51 7.47
CA ARG A 431 4.27 19.46 6.04
C ARG A 431 4.50 18.03 5.53
N ARG A 432 3.66 17.09 5.95
CA ARG A 432 3.77 15.68 5.52
C ARG A 432 2.66 15.25 4.58
N THR A 433 3.04 14.83 3.38
CA THR A 433 2.12 14.30 2.38
C THR A 433 1.40 13.03 2.84
N GLY A 434 2.06 12.15 3.62
CA GLY A 434 1.41 10.94 4.15
C GLY A 434 0.20 11.23 5.04
N VAL A 435 0.31 12.24 5.92
CA VAL A 435 -0.80 12.67 6.78
C VAL A 435 -1.92 13.33 5.96
N LEU A 436 -1.57 14.06 4.89
CA LEU A 436 -2.55 14.63 3.97
C LEU A 436 -3.34 13.54 3.24
N VAL A 437 -2.69 12.46 2.80
CA VAL A 437 -3.37 11.32 2.16
C VAL A 437 -4.34 10.67 3.12
N ALA A 438 -3.95 10.46 4.38
CA ALA A 438 -4.85 9.96 5.42
C ALA A 438 -6.04 10.91 5.64
N ALA A 439 -5.79 12.22 5.76
CA ALA A 439 -6.85 13.23 5.87
C ALA A 439 -7.82 13.18 4.69
N GLY A 440 -7.30 13.01 3.46
CA GLY A 440 -8.11 12.85 2.26
C GLY A 440 -8.95 11.58 2.25
N ALA A 441 -8.42 10.45 2.74
CA ALA A 441 -9.17 9.19 2.85
C ALA A 441 -10.34 9.29 3.84
N PHE A 442 -10.08 9.80 5.05
CA PHE A 442 -11.15 10.07 6.03
C PHE A 442 -12.15 11.10 5.50
N GLY A 443 -11.66 12.17 4.83
CA GLY A 443 -12.50 13.22 4.27
C GLY A 443 -13.40 12.72 3.14
N LEU A 444 -12.91 11.79 2.30
CA LEU A 444 -13.70 11.17 1.24
C LEU A 444 -14.84 10.33 1.83
N VAL A 445 -14.53 9.43 2.77
CA VAL A 445 -15.54 8.59 3.45
C VAL A 445 -16.57 9.46 4.17
N GLY A 446 -16.09 10.48 4.91
CA GLY A 446 -16.94 11.42 5.62
C GLY A 446 -17.83 12.24 4.69
N ALA A 447 -17.31 12.73 3.56
CA ALA A 447 -18.09 13.46 2.57
C ALA A 447 -19.17 12.56 1.94
N VAL A 448 -18.85 11.33 1.54
CA VAL A 448 -19.83 10.40 0.99
C VAL A 448 -20.94 10.10 2.00
N LEU A 449 -20.59 9.80 3.25
CA LEU A 449 -21.58 9.56 4.30
C LEU A 449 -22.41 10.81 4.61
N ALA A 450 -21.81 11.99 4.60
CA ALA A 450 -22.52 13.25 4.75
C ALA A 450 -23.55 13.43 3.62
N LEU A 451 -23.17 13.26 2.35
CA LEU A 451 -24.07 13.47 1.21
C LEU A 451 -25.17 12.41 1.08
N VAL A 452 -24.92 11.17 1.54
CA VAL A 452 -25.87 10.06 1.38
C VAL A 452 -26.78 9.90 2.60
N ARG A 453 -26.30 10.22 3.81
CA ARG A 453 -26.99 9.90 5.07
C ARG A 453 -27.18 11.09 5.98
N ASP A 454 -26.10 11.77 6.36
CA ASP A 454 -26.16 12.71 7.49
C ASP A 454 -26.68 14.10 7.09
N LEU A 455 -26.44 14.55 5.86
CA LEU A 455 -26.93 15.78 5.23
C LEU A 455 -27.26 15.42 3.78
N SER A 456 -28.32 14.64 3.59
CA SER A 456 -28.68 14.14 2.28
C SER A 456 -29.11 15.25 1.33
N VAL A 457 -28.90 15.03 0.03
CA VAL A 457 -29.25 16.01 -1.01
C VAL A 457 -30.74 16.37 -0.96
N ASP A 458 -31.59 15.40 -0.63
CA ASP A 458 -33.04 15.56 -0.54
C ASP A 458 -33.45 16.61 0.52
N VAL A 459 -32.73 16.69 1.65
CA VAL A 459 -33.02 17.72 2.67
C VAL A 459 -32.70 19.12 2.14
N VAL A 460 -31.62 19.26 1.38
CA VAL A 460 -31.19 20.56 0.84
C VAL A 460 -32.06 20.99 -0.35
N VAL A 461 -32.52 20.04 -1.16
CA VAL A 461 -33.29 20.30 -2.40
C VAL A 461 -34.79 20.34 -2.15
N ASP A 462 -35.34 19.43 -1.37
CA ASP A 462 -36.79 19.27 -1.17
C ASP A 462 -37.26 19.82 0.19
N GLY A 463 -36.33 20.13 1.10
CA GLY A 463 -36.68 20.77 2.37
C GLY A 463 -37.47 19.86 3.31
N LEU A 464 -37.12 18.57 3.37
CA LEU A 464 -37.79 17.59 4.22
C LEU A 464 -37.85 18.07 5.68
N PRO A 465 -39.04 18.30 6.24
CA PRO A 465 -39.16 18.75 7.62
C PRO A 465 -38.73 17.65 8.58
N GLY A 466 -38.03 18.04 9.64
CA GLY A 466 -37.58 17.15 10.71
C GLY A 466 -37.41 17.92 12.00
N ASP A 467 -37.27 17.20 13.11
CA ASP A 467 -37.14 17.81 14.43
C ASP A 467 -35.91 18.73 14.52
N ARG A 468 -36.01 19.78 15.35
CA ARG A 468 -34.96 20.80 15.51
C ARG A 468 -33.58 20.18 15.81
N ALA A 469 -33.54 19.14 16.64
CA ALA A 469 -32.31 18.45 16.99
C ALA A 469 -31.63 17.80 15.77
N THR A 470 -32.42 17.16 14.91
CA THR A 470 -31.94 16.57 13.66
C THR A 470 -31.39 17.65 12.74
N MET A 471 -32.12 18.74 12.56
CA MET A 471 -31.69 19.88 11.72
C MET A 471 -30.38 20.51 12.21
N LEU A 472 -30.22 20.67 13.53
CA LEU A 472 -28.97 21.16 14.12
C LEU A 472 -27.82 20.15 13.96
N GLY A 473 -28.09 18.85 14.03
CA GLY A 473 -27.10 17.80 13.71
C GLY A 473 -26.62 17.89 12.26
N MET A 474 -27.54 18.05 11.31
CA MET A 474 -27.22 18.24 9.89
C MET A 474 -26.42 19.54 9.65
N ALA A 475 -26.75 20.61 10.38
CA ALA A 475 -26.01 21.87 10.36
C ALA A 475 -24.54 21.68 10.81
N VAL A 476 -24.32 20.93 11.89
CA VAL A 476 -22.97 20.59 12.36
C VAL A 476 -22.20 19.81 11.30
N VAL A 477 -22.83 18.86 10.61
CA VAL A 477 -22.21 18.12 9.50
C VAL A 477 -21.85 19.06 8.33
N GLY A 478 -22.74 19.99 7.97
CA GLY A 478 -22.47 21.03 6.97
C GLY A 478 -21.25 21.89 7.33
N LEU A 479 -21.15 22.33 8.59
CA LEU A 479 -19.99 23.06 9.11
C LEU A 479 -18.71 22.22 9.05
N LEU A 480 -18.78 20.95 9.42
CA LEU A 480 -17.65 20.04 9.34
C LEU A 480 -17.19 19.85 7.89
N LEU A 481 -18.11 19.70 6.93
CA LEU A 481 -17.77 19.60 5.51
C LEU A 481 -17.04 20.85 4.99
N VAL A 482 -17.48 22.04 5.39
CA VAL A 482 -16.82 23.32 5.07
C VAL A 482 -15.41 23.36 5.64
N THR A 483 -15.25 23.05 6.93
CA THR A 483 -13.94 23.10 7.61
C THR A 483 -12.97 22.04 7.10
N THR A 484 -13.46 20.84 6.76
CA THR A 484 -12.66 19.79 6.12
C THR A 484 -12.18 20.22 4.73
N ALA A 485 -13.08 20.74 3.89
CA ALA A 485 -12.73 21.24 2.56
C ALA A 485 -11.68 22.37 2.63
N ALA A 486 -11.90 23.35 3.50
CA ALA A 486 -10.98 24.46 3.70
C ALA A 486 -9.61 24.00 4.22
N SER A 487 -9.58 23.13 5.23
CA SER A 487 -8.32 22.63 5.81
C SER A 487 -7.51 21.78 4.82
N LEU A 488 -8.17 20.95 4.00
CA LEU A 488 -7.52 20.18 2.93
C LEU A 488 -6.94 21.09 1.83
N LEU A 489 -7.69 22.10 1.38
CA LEU A 489 -7.19 23.09 0.42
C LEU A 489 -5.98 23.86 0.96
N LEU A 490 -6.04 24.27 2.23
CA LEU A 490 -4.96 24.96 2.92
C LEU A 490 -3.72 24.08 3.13
N ALA A 491 -3.90 22.77 3.31
CA ALA A 491 -2.81 21.81 3.43
C ALA A 491 -2.17 21.55 2.05
N LEU A 492 -2.99 21.33 1.01
CA LEU A 492 -2.55 21.16 -0.38
C LEU A 492 -1.73 22.36 -0.88
N GLY A 493 -2.18 23.58 -0.57
CA GLY A 493 -1.47 24.80 -0.93
C GLY A 493 -0.12 24.93 -0.23
N ARG A 494 -0.06 24.61 1.06
CA ARG A 494 1.19 24.68 1.83
C ARG A 494 2.23 23.64 1.41
N LEU A 495 1.78 22.49 0.90
CA LEU A 495 2.63 21.42 0.39
C LEU A 495 3.06 21.63 -1.08
N GLY A 496 2.64 22.71 -1.73
CA GLY A 496 3.01 23.01 -3.12
C GLY A 496 2.30 22.14 -4.16
N HIS A 497 1.38 21.25 -3.76
CA HIS A 497 0.64 20.39 -4.68
C HIS A 497 -0.33 21.19 -5.58
N LEU A 498 -0.69 22.42 -5.19
CA LEU A 498 -1.51 23.31 -6.01
C LEU A 498 -0.78 23.91 -7.23
N ALA A 499 0.55 23.80 -7.32
CA ALA A 499 1.34 24.37 -8.42
C ALA A 499 1.23 23.57 -9.74
N THR A 500 0.82 22.30 -9.70
CA THR A 500 0.73 21.44 -10.89
C THR A 500 -0.64 21.58 -11.59
N ARG A 501 -0.66 22.20 -12.77
CA ARG A 501 -1.83 22.88 -13.37
C ARG A 501 -3.12 22.05 -13.54
N ASN A 502 -3.07 20.74 -13.75
CA ASN A 502 -4.27 19.96 -14.12
C ASN A 502 -4.86 19.14 -12.95
N ARG A 503 -4.05 18.35 -12.23
CA ARG A 503 -4.54 17.52 -11.11
C ARG A 503 -4.95 18.36 -9.90
N SER A 504 -4.27 19.48 -9.64
CA SER A 504 -4.66 20.38 -8.56
C SER A 504 -5.98 21.10 -8.84
N ALA A 505 -6.29 21.38 -10.11
CA ALA A 505 -7.53 22.03 -10.51
C ALA A 505 -8.76 21.16 -10.19
N VAL A 506 -8.70 19.87 -10.52
CA VAL A 506 -9.78 18.91 -10.19
C VAL A 506 -9.96 18.78 -8.68
N ALA A 507 -8.89 18.55 -7.92
CA ALA A 507 -8.98 18.44 -6.46
C ALA A 507 -9.52 19.72 -5.82
N THR A 508 -9.10 20.90 -6.32
CA THR A 508 -9.59 22.19 -5.83
C THR A 508 -11.05 22.41 -6.16
N ALA A 509 -11.49 22.03 -7.37
CA ALA A 509 -12.89 22.12 -7.78
C ALA A 509 -13.78 21.20 -6.95
N VAL A 510 -13.38 19.93 -6.75
CA VAL A 510 -14.13 18.96 -5.95
C VAL A 510 -14.25 19.44 -4.50
N LEU A 511 -13.14 19.83 -3.87
CA LEU A 511 -13.16 20.34 -2.49
C LEU A 511 -13.95 21.65 -2.39
N GLY A 512 -13.88 22.52 -3.40
CA GLY A 512 -14.68 23.74 -3.47
C GLY A 512 -16.18 23.47 -3.55
N LEU A 513 -16.59 22.52 -4.41
CA LEU A 513 -17.98 22.09 -4.53
C LEU A 513 -18.50 21.46 -3.23
N LEU A 514 -17.71 20.60 -2.60
CA LEU A 514 -18.05 20.02 -1.29
C LEU A 514 -18.19 21.10 -0.20
N GLY A 515 -17.27 22.07 -0.17
CA GLY A 515 -17.37 23.21 0.75
C GLY A 515 -18.62 24.06 0.50
N LEU A 516 -18.99 24.29 -0.77
CA LEU A 516 -20.19 25.03 -1.12
C LEU A 516 -21.47 24.29 -0.75
N TYR A 517 -21.53 22.98 -1.02
CA TYR A 517 -22.62 22.13 -0.59
C TYR A 517 -22.80 22.17 0.94
N GLY A 518 -21.69 22.02 1.69
CA GLY A 518 -21.70 22.09 3.16
C GLY A 518 -22.16 23.44 3.69
N ALA A 519 -21.74 24.54 3.06
CA ALA A 519 -22.17 25.88 3.41
C ALA A 519 -23.66 26.11 3.13
N ALA A 520 -24.16 25.64 1.98
CA ALA A 520 -25.57 25.71 1.64
C ALA A 520 -26.43 24.88 2.60
N GLY A 521 -26.05 23.63 2.83
CA GLY A 521 -26.72 22.74 3.77
C GLY A 521 -26.72 23.29 5.20
N LEU A 522 -25.61 23.86 5.67
CA LEU A 522 -25.53 24.54 6.97
C LEU A 522 -26.59 25.65 7.09
N VAL A 523 -26.67 26.55 6.11
CA VAL A 523 -27.62 27.68 6.15
C VAL A 523 -29.06 27.20 6.05
N VAL A 524 -29.35 26.26 5.15
CA VAL A 524 -30.72 25.73 4.93
C VAL A 524 -31.20 24.97 6.17
N THR A 525 -30.37 24.09 6.75
CA THR A 525 -30.75 23.31 7.94
C THR A 525 -30.87 24.18 9.19
N VAL A 526 -30.05 25.23 9.35
CA VAL A 526 -30.26 26.23 10.42
C VAL A 526 -31.57 26.99 10.21
N ALA A 527 -31.90 27.38 8.99
CA ALA A 527 -33.16 28.06 8.70
C ALA A 527 -34.38 27.17 8.99
N LEU A 528 -34.30 25.88 8.63
CA LEU A 528 -35.32 24.87 8.94
C LEU A 528 -35.41 24.55 10.44
N ALA A 529 -34.30 24.61 11.18
CA ALA A 529 -34.31 24.45 12.64
C ALA A 529 -35.05 25.61 13.33
N VAL A 530 -34.90 26.83 12.82
CA VAL A 530 -35.60 28.02 13.33
C VAL A 530 -37.07 28.01 12.93
N SER A 531 -37.35 27.76 11.64
CA SER A 531 -38.69 27.68 11.07
C SER A 531 -38.83 26.43 10.19
N PRO A 532 -39.43 25.33 10.71
CA PRO A 532 -39.59 24.07 9.99
C PRO A 532 -40.77 24.15 9.01
N THR A 533 -40.77 25.15 8.14
CA THR A 533 -41.82 25.44 7.18
C THR A 533 -41.23 25.68 5.80
N ARG A 534 -42.08 25.63 4.76
CA ARG A 534 -41.69 26.02 3.39
C ARG A 534 -41.10 27.43 3.34
N THR A 535 -41.60 28.35 4.16
CA THR A 535 -41.04 29.72 4.25
C THR A 535 -39.62 29.71 4.80
N GLY A 536 -39.34 28.96 5.86
CA GLY A 536 -37.98 28.81 6.41
C GLY A 536 -37.01 28.21 5.40
N PHE A 537 -37.45 27.19 4.65
CA PHE A 537 -36.69 26.60 3.55
C PHE A 537 -36.32 27.63 2.47
N LEU A 538 -37.31 28.40 1.98
CA LEU A 538 -37.10 29.43 0.97
C LEU A 538 -36.16 30.53 1.46
N VAL A 539 -36.35 31.01 2.69
CA VAL A 539 -35.47 32.01 3.31
C VAL A 539 -34.04 31.48 3.41
N GLY A 540 -33.85 30.21 3.77
CA GLY A 540 -32.54 29.55 3.76
C GLY A 540 -31.86 29.65 2.40
N HIS A 541 -32.56 29.30 1.32
CA HIS A 541 -32.00 29.37 -0.05
C HIS A 541 -31.70 30.78 -0.54
N VAL A 542 -32.53 31.76 -0.17
CA VAL A 542 -32.27 33.19 -0.40
C VAL A 542 -30.97 33.62 0.27
N LEU A 543 -30.80 33.26 1.55
CA LEU A 543 -29.59 33.56 2.32
C LEU A 543 -28.35 32.89 1.73
N VAL A 544 -28.46 31.65 1.23
CA VAL A 544 -27.38 30.96 0.52
C VAL A 544 -26.92 31.78 -0.68
N THR A 545 -27.83 32.22 -1.55
CA THR A 545 -27.47 32.98 -2.77
C THR A 545 -26.84 34.33 -2.45
N ILE A 546 -27.38 35.05 -1.45
CA ILE A 546 -26.80 36.31 -0.98
C ILE A 546 -25.40 36.06 -0.39
N SER A 547 -25.23 35.01 0.40
CA SER A 547 -23.93 34.70 1.02
C SER A 547 -22.86 34.33 -0.02
N TRP A 548 -23.20 33.53 -1.04
CA TRP A 548 -22.28 33.13 -2.10
C TRP A 548 -21.83 34.33 -2.95
N THR A 549 -22.78 35.18 -3.34
CA THR A 549 -22.48 36.39 -4.13
C THR A 549 -21.64 37.40 -3.34
N ALA A 550 -21.95 37.62 -2.06
CA ALA A 550 -21.16 38.49 -1.20
C ALA A 550 -19.74 37.94 -0.96
N LEU A 551 -19.60 36.64 -0.69
CA LEU A 551 -18.29 36.00 -0.49
C LEU A 551 -17.44 36.06 -1.77
N ALA A 552 -18.05 35.83 -2.94
CA ALA A 552 -17.38 35.95 -4.23
C ALA A 552 -16.79 37.36 -4.42
N LEU A 553 -17.59 38.40 -4.14
CA LEU A 553 -17.15 39.79 -4.22
C LEU A 553 -15.97 40.06 -3.26
N VAL A 554 -16.05 39.59 -2.02
CA VAL A 554 -14.97 39.77 -1.03
C VAL A 554 -13.67 39.12 -1.50
N LEU A 555 -13.74 37.89 -2.02
CA LEU A 555 -12.58 37.15 -2.50
C LEU A 555 -11.92 37.81 -3.73
N LEU A 556 -12.73 38.35 -4.65
CA LEU A 556 -12.26 39.11 -5.80
C LEU A 556 -11.60 40.44 -5.39
N VAL A 557 -12.17 41.15 -4.41
CA VAL A 557 -11.68 42.47 -3.97
C VAL A 557 -10.44 42.37 -3.07
N ARG A 558 -10.38 41.39 -2.15
CA ARG A 558 -9.29 41.26 -1.16
C ARG A 558 -8.12 40.38 -1.62
N GLY A 559 -8.18 39.77 -2.80
CA GLY A 559 -7.10 38.95 -3.33
C GLY A 559 -5.79 39.74 -3.52
N PRO A 560 -4.62 39.22 -3.05
CA PRO A 560 -3.32 39.89 -3.17
C PRO A 560 -3.02 40.34 -4.60
N ARG A 561 -2.52 41.58 -4.74
CA ARG A 561 -2.40 42.30 -6.01
C ARG A 561 -1.16 41.98 -6.84
N GLN A 562 -0.14 41.37 -6.24
CA GLN A 562 1.21 41.25 -6.82
C GLN A 562 1.57 39.85 -7.32
N ALA A 563 0.66 38.87 -7.28
CA ALA A 563 0.89 37.54 -7.82
C ALA A 563 0.02 37.32 -9.07
N SER A 564 0.66 36.92 -10.18
CA SER A 564 0.03 36.70 -11.49
C SER A 564 -1.20 35.77 -11.46
N VAL A 565 -1.33 34.90 -10.44
CA VAL A 565 -2.53 34.11 -10.15
C VAL A 565 -2.70 33.97 -8.64
N SER A 566 -3.48 34.85 -7.99
CA SER A 566 -3.80 34.68 -6.56
C SER A 566 -5.01 33.75 -6.38
N LEU A 567 -4.81 32.62 -5.68
CA LEU A 567 -5.84 31.61 -5.37
C LEU A 567 -7.19 32.20 -4.92
N PRO A 568 -7.26 33.27 -4.09
CA PRO A 568 -8.53 33.87 -3.70
C PRO A 568 -9.34 34.43 -4.87
N ARG A 569 -8.69 35.01 -5.90
CA ARG A 569 -9.40 35.57 -7.05
C ARG A 569 -9.96 34.48 -7.96
N VAL A 570 -9.20 33.39 -8.14
CA VAL A 570 -9.67 32.22 -8.89
C VAL A 570 -10.90 31.62 -8.20
N LEU A 571 -10.82 31.42 -6.87
CA LEU A 571 -11.95 30.94 -6.07
C LEU A 571 -13.15 31.90 -6.13
N GLY A 572 -12.91 33.22 -6.08
CA GLY A 572 -13.94 34.24 -6.23
C GLY A 572 -14.64 34.17 -7.60
N GLY A 573 -13.88 34.04 -8.69
CA GLY A 573 -14.43 33.91 -10.04
C GLY A 573 -15.25 32.62 -10.24
N VAL A 574 -14.76 31.49 -9.73
CA VAL A 574 -15.52 30.22 -9.74
C VAL A 574 -16.81 30.35 -8.93
N LEU A 575 -16.76 31.03 -7.78
CA LEU A 575 -17.92 31.25 -6.93
C LEU A 575 -18.97 32.17 -7.58
N VAL A 576 -18.56 33.17 -8.36
CA VAL A 576 -19.49 33.97 -9.19
C VAL A 576 -20.24 33.07 -10.17
N VAL A 577 -19.52 32.23 -10.92
CA VAL A 577 -20.14 31.31 -11.89
C VAL A 577 -21.11 30.36 -11.20
N ALA A 578 -20.73 29.80 -10.04
CA ALA A 578 -21.60 28.93 -9.26
C ALA A 578 -22.85 29.65 -8.73
N ALA A 579 -22.72 30.89 -8.26
CA ALA A 579 -23.86 31.69 -7.79
C ALA A 579 -24.83 32.03 -8.92
N VAL A 580 -24.32 32.41 -10.09
CA VAL A 580 -25.15 32.66 -11.30
C VAL A 580 -25.85 31.37 -11.75
N ALA A 581 -25.13 30.24 -11.76
CA ALA A 581 -25.72 28.96 -12.12
C ALA A 581 -26.85 28.56 -11.15
N LYS A 582 -26.67 28.69 -9.83
CA LYS A 582 -27.72 28.44 -8.83
C LYS A 582 -28.93 29.35 -9.03
N LEU A 583 -28.68 30.63 -9.28
CA LEU A 583 -29.72 31.63 -9.47
C LEU A 583 -30.62 31.29 -10.66
N ILE A 584 -30.05 30.73 -11.74
CA ILE A 584 -30.78 30.32 -12.94
C ILE A 584 -31.42 28.93 -12.78
N LEU A 585 -30.68 27.94 -12.28
CA LEU A 585 -31.11 26.54 -12.29
C LEU A 585 -32.08 26.19 -11.17
N PHE A 586 -31.92 26.82 -9.99
CA PHE A 586 -32.69 26.48 -8.79
C PHE A 586 -33.58 27.64 -8.36
N ASP A 587 -33.02 28.84 -8.17
CA ASP A 587 -33.77 29.94 -7.56
C ASP A 587 -34.91 30.46 -8.46
N LEU A 588 -34.78 30.36 -9.80
CA LEU A 588 -35.86 30.68 -10.74
C LEU A 588 -37.08 29.75 -10.61
N VAL A 589 -36.86 28.48 -10.31
CA VAL A 589 -37.91 27.45 -10.27
C VAL A 589 -38.48 27.31 -8.86
N ALA A 590 -37.62 27.37 -7.84
CA ALA A 590 -37.98 27.07 -6.46
C ALA A 590 -38.55 28.26 -5.67
N LEU A 591 -38.16 29.50 -6.00
CA LEU A 591 -38.58 30.69 -5.23
C LEU A 591 -39.90 31.29 -5.74
N ASP A 592 -40.82 31.54 -4.81
CA ASP A 592 -42.07 32.26 -5.03
C ASP A 592 -41.82 33.78 -5.21
N GLY A 593 -42.74 34.48 -5.89
CA GLY A 593 -42.54 35.81 -6.51
C GLY A 593 -41.66 36.83 -5.76
N LEU A 594 -41.98 37.16 -4.50
CA LEU A 594 -41.22 38.17 -3.73
C LEU A 594 -39.80 37.71 -3.37
N ALA A 595 -39.60 36.43 -3.02
CA ALA A 595 -38.29 35.88 -2.71
C ALA A 595 -37.38 35.88 -3.95
N ARG A 596 -37.96 35.58 -5.12
CA ARG A 596 -37.26 35.68 -6.40
C ARG A 596 -36.79 37.10 -6.69
N VAL A 597 -37.67 38.10 -6.55
CA VAL A 597 -37.32 39.52 -6.77
C VAL A 597 -36.17 39.94 -5.85
N ALA A 598 -36.24 39.60 -4.56
CA ALA A 598 -35.19 39.95 -3.59
C ALA A 598 -33.82 39.34 -3.93
N VAL A 599 -33.77 38.07 -4.33
CA VAL A 599 -32.52 37.39 -4.72
C VAL A 599 -31.93 37.98 -5.99
N PHE A 600 -32.76 38.23 -7.01
CA PHE A 600 -32.30 38.81 -8.28
C PHE A 600 -31.78 40.23 -8.12
N LEU A 601 -32.46 41.06 -7.32
CA LEU A 601 -32.04 42.43 -7.04
C LEU A 601 -30.75 42.46 -6.20
N GLY A 602 -30.66 41.60 -5.17
CA GLY A 602 -29.47 41.48 -4.33
C GLY A 602 -28.24 40.98 -5.11
N ALA A 603 -28.37 39.89 -5.85
CA ALA A 603 -27.29 39.35 -6.69
C ALA A 603 -26.89 40.33 -7.80
N GLY A 604 -27.87 40.97 -8.46
CA GLY A 604 -27.63 41.96 -9.51
C GLY A 604 -26.85 43.18 -9.03
N LEU A 605 -27.20 43.73 -7.85
CA LEU A 605 -26.48 44.86 -7.26
C LEU A 605 -25.02 44.48 -6.92
N VAL A 606 -24.81 43.28 -6.39
CA VAL A 606 -23.47 42.77 -6.06
C VAL A 606 -22.62 42.59 -7.33
N LEU A 607 -23.19 42.02 -8.40
CA LEU A 607 -22.51 41.87 -9.69
C LEU A 607 -22.19 43.24 -10.34
N LEU A 608 -23.07 44.22 -10.22
CA LEU A 608 -22.83 45.58 -10.70
C LEU A 608 -21.63 46.23 -9.98
N VAL A 609 -21.57 46.12 -8.65
CA VAL A 609 -20.43 46.60 -7.85
C VAL A 609 -19.13 45.90 -8.26
N ALA A 610 -19.17 44.59 -8.51
CA ALA A 610 -18.04 43.83 -9.01
C ALA A 610 -17.58 44.34 -10.39
N GLY A 611 -18.51 44.54 -11.33
CA GLY A 611 -18.25 45.02 -12.69
C GLY A 611 -17.62 46.41 -12.73
N ILE A 612 -18.15 47.37 -11.94
CA ILE A 612 -17.59 48.74 -11.85
C ILE A 612 -16.18 48.73 -11.26
N ARG A 613 -15.87 47.80 -10.35
CA ARG A 613 -14.52 47.65 -9.81
C ARG A 613 -13.58 47.01 -10.84
N TYR A 614 -14.03 46.01 -11.59
CA TYR A 614 -13.24 45.39 -12.65
C TYR A 614 -12.94 46.36 -13.80
N ALA A 615 -13.91 47.15 -14.24
CA ALA A 615 -13.71 48.17 -15.28
C ALA A 615 -12.61 49.18 -14.88
N ARG A 616 -12.59 49.59 -13.60
CA ARG A 616 -11.53 50.44 -13.05
C ARG A 616 -10.14 49.77 -13.01
N TRP A 617 -10.05 48.44 -13.03
CA TRP A 617 -8.78 47.70 -13.06
C TRP A 617 -8.16 47.69 -14.46
N VAL A 618 -8.99 47.51 -15.49
CA VAL A 618 -8.54 47.51 -16.88
C VAL A 618 -8.02 48.90 -17.24
N SER A 619 -8.78 49.94 -16.90
CA SER A 619 -8.40 51.33 -17.19
C SER A 619 -7.14 51.82 -16.46
N ALA A 620 -6.83 51.28 -15.27
CA ALA A 620 -5.63 51.64 -14.51
C ALA A 620 -4.37 50.88 -14.96
N GLY A 621 -4.53 49.76 -15.67
CA GLY A 621 -3.42 48.99 -16.25
C GLY A 621 -2.93 49.56 -17.58
N GLU A 622 -3.84 50.12 -18.38
CA GLU A 622 -3.53 50.77 -19.66
C GLU A 622 -2.68 52.04 -19.47
N THR A 623 -2.92 52.82 -18.41
CA THR A 623 -2.17 54.05 -18.09
C THR A 623 -0.70 53.83 -17.69
N VAL A 624 -0.27 52.59 -17.41
CA VAL A 624 1.13 52.27 -17.07
C VAL A 624 1.91 51.74 -18.29
N SER A 625 1.20 51.26 -19.33
CA SER A 625 1.80 50.78 -20.57
C SER A 625 2.10 51.92 -21.56
N GLU A 626 1.44 53.07 -21.43
CA GLU A 626 1.72 54.29 -22.21
C GLU A 626 2.61 55.26 -21.41
N GLY A 627 3.86 54.85 -21.14
CA GLY A 627 4.94 55.76 -20.76
C GLY A 627 5.65 56.30 -22.01
N PRO A 628 6.13 57.55 -22.03
CA PRO A 628 6.33 58.33 -23.25
C PRO A 628 7.45 57.76 -24.13
N GLY A 629 7.12 57.53 -25.40
CA GLY A 629 8.09 57.21 -26.43
C GLY A 629 9.16 58.30 -26.53
N LYS A 630 10.43 57.87 -26.48
CA LYS A 630 11.60 58.68 -26.77
C LYS A 630 11.41 59.42 -28.10
N VAL A 631 11.36 60.75 -28.05
CA VAL A 631 11.64 61.60 -29.21
C VAL A 631 13.14 61.83 -29.23
N SER A 632 13.85 61.06 -30.05
CA SER A 632 15.16 61.44 -30.59
C SER A 632 14.97 61.78 -32.06
N GLY A 633 15.22 63.02 -32.46
CA GLY A 633 15.16 63.38 -33.88
C GLY A 633 15.23 64.88 -34.18
N HIS A 634 16.47 65.34 -34.43
CA HIS A 634 16.91 66.45 -35.30
C HIS A 634 16.43 67.89 -35.08
N GLY A 635 17.44 68.76 -34.97
CA GLY A 635 17.37 70.23 -34.97
C GLY A 635 18.65 70.79 -34.37
#